data_AF-A0A838S743-F1
#
_entry.id   AF-A0A838S743-F1
#
_cell.length_a   1.000
_cell.length_b   1.000
_cell.length_c   1.000
_cell.angle_alpha   90.00
_cell.angle_beta   90.00
_cell.angle_gamma   90.00
#
_symmetry.space_group_name_H-M   'P 1'
#
loop_
_entity.id
_entity.type
_entity.pdbx_description
1 polymer ?
#
loop_
_entity_poly.entity_id
_entity_poly.type
_entity_poly.pdbx_seq_one_letter_code
_entity_poly.pdbx_strand_id
1 'polypeptide(L)'
;MAHPGATPWRQPDIADYAFLSDSRSAALVSRAGSVDWWCPPRFDAPSVLGRLLDAEAGHWSLAPAAQSRTQRSYVGDSLVLRTVFSTASGQVTLTDALGLEHG
;
A
#
# COMPACT_ATOMS: atom_id res chain seq x y z
N MET A 1 2.05 13.94 22.39
CA MET A 1 3.38 13.80 23.00
C MET A 1 4.12 12.72 22.22
N ALA A 2 5.19 13.07 21.50
CA ALA A 2 5.97 12.11 20.72
C ALA A 2 6.76 11.17 21.64
N HIS A 3 6.74 9.87 21.34
CA HIS A 3 7.56 8.89 22.05
C HIS A 3 9.05 9.11 21.69
N PRO A 4 9.95 9.30 22.68
CA PRO A 4 11.38 9.39 22.40
C PRO A 4 11.90 7.99 22.03
N GLY A 5 12.21 7.77 20.74
CA GLY A 5 12.82 6.53 20.24
C GLY A 5 12.37 6.08 18.85
N ALA A 6 11.30 6.65 18.29
CA ALA A 6 10.90 6.35 16.92
C ALA A 6 11.89 6.99 15.94
N THR A 7 12.57 6.18 15.12
CA THR A 7 13.26 6.68 13.92
C THR A 7 12.23 7.50 13.13
N PRO A 8 12.54 8.74 12.68
CA PRO A 8 11.53 9.55 12.00
C PRO A 8 11.03 8.79 10.77
N TRP A 9 9.77 8.39 10.80
CA TRP A 9 9.09 7.81 9.66
C TRP A 9 9.12 8.85 8.55
N ARG A 10 9.90 8.59 7.50
CA ARG A 10 9.83 9.42 6.30
C ARG A 10 8.55 9.01 5.59
N GLN A 11 7.55 9.89 5.61
CA GLN A 11 6.36 9.70 4.79
C GLN A 11 6.80 9.48 3.33
N PRO A 12 6.31 8.42 2.66
CA PRO A 12 6.54 8.24 1.25
C PRO A 12 6.03 9.45 0.47
N ASP A 13 6.74 9.83 -0.60
CA ASP A 13 6.24 10.87 -1.49
C ASP A 13 4.93 10.38 -2.13
N ILE A 14 3.98 11.27 -2.41
CA ILE A 14 2.67 10.86 -2.97
C ILE A 14 2.82 10.04 -4.26
N ALA A 15 3.84 10.36 -5.07
CA ALA A 15 4.17 9.66 -6.31
C ALA A 15 4.69 8.22 -6.10
N ASP A 16 5.09 7.85 -4.88
CA ASP A 16 5.50 6.49 -4.55
C ASP A 16 4.30 5.56 -4.26
N TYR A 17 3.08 6.07 -4.17
CA TYR A 17 1.89 5.24 -4.02
C TYR A 17 1.37 4.75 -5.36
N ALA A 18 1.00 3.47 -5.39
CA ALA A 18 0.18 2.89 -6.44
C ALA A 18 -1.30 3.02 -6.06
N PHE A 19 -2.14 3.29 -7.05
CA PHE A 19 -3.58 3.43 -6.92
C PHE A 19 -4.29 2.13 -7.30
N LEU A 20 -5.16 1.64 -6.41
CA LEU A 20 -6.12 0.56 -6.70
C LEU A 20 -7.53 1.13 -6.64
N SER A 21 -8.44 0.64 -7.49
CA SER A 21 -9.84 1.01 -7.42
C SER A 21 -10.75 -0.07 -7.99
N ASP A 22 -11.95 -0.16 -7.42
CA ASP A 22 -13.10 -0.94 -7.88
C ASP A 22 -14.19 -0.03 -8.52
N SER A 23 -13.82 1.20 -8.90
CA SER A 23 -14.72 2.28 -9.36
C SER A 23 -15.66 2.87 -8.30
N ARG A 24 -15.67 2.35 -7.07
CA ARG A 24 -16.47 2.88 -5.96
C ARG A 24 -15.59 3.54 -4.91
N SER A 25 -14.48 2.90 -4.56
CA SER A 25 -13.50 3.32 -3.59
C SER A 25 -12.08 3.24 -4.16
N ALA A 26 -11.10 3.67 -3.39
CA ALA A 26 -9.69 3.50 -3.74
C ALA A 26 -8.82 3.20 -2.53
N ALA A 27 -7.77 2.44 -2.79
CA ALA A 27 -6.70 2.16 -1.85
C ALA A 27 -5.35 2.65 -2.41
N LEU A 28 -4.47 3.12 -1.52
CA LEU A 28 -3.12 3.54 -1.88
C LEU A 28 -2.09 2.58 -1.30
N VAL A 29 -1.23 2.05 -2.16
CA VAL A 29 -0.23 1.02 -1.83
C VAL A 29 1.18 1.59 -1.98
N SER A 30 1.94 1.64 -0.90
CA SER A 30 3.33 2.11 -0.91
C SER A 30 4.27 1.11 -1.57
N ARG A 31 5.48 1.55 -1.91
CA ARG A 31 6.55 0.67 -2.43
C ARG A 31 7.01 -0.42 -1.45
N ALA A 32 6.66 -0.28 -0.17
CA ALA A 32 6.99 -1.25 0.86
C ALA A 32 5.93 -2.35 1.01
N GLY A 33 4.93 -2.43 0.11
CA GLY A 33 3.85 -3.42 0.20
C GLY A 33 2.84 -3.11 1.30
N SER A 34 2.70 -1.83 1.66
CA SER A 34 1.75 -1.37 2.69
C SER A 34 0.57 -0.65 2.04
N VAL A 35 -0.65 -1.05 2.41
CA VAL A 35 -1.87 -0.29 2.15
C VAL A 35 -1.99 0.76 3.24
N ASP A 36 -1.75 2.02 2.87
CA ASP A 36 -1.64 3.13 3.82
C ASP A 36 -2.89 4.03 3.82
N TRP A 37 -3.77 3.86 2.85
CA TRP A 37 -5.04 4.58 2.74
C TRP A 37 -6.11 3.68 2.12
N TRP A 38 -7.33 3.69 2.67
CA TRP A 38 -8.50 3.07 2.06
C TRP A 38 -9.80 3.63 2.65
N CYS A 39 -10.74 4.03 1.80
CA CYS A 39 -12.06 4.56 2.18
C CYS A 39 -13.21 3.68 1.63
N PRO A 40 -13.52 2.52 2.22
CA PRO A 40 -14.70 1.76 1.83
C PRO A 40 -16.00 2.39 2.40
N PRO A 41 -17.15 2.29 1.71
CA PRO A 41 -17.38 1.68 0.39
C PRO A 41 -17.31 2.69 -0.77
N ARG A 42 -16.99 3.98 -0.51
CA ARG A 42 -16.97 5.07 -1.49
C ARG A 42 -15.83 6.05 -1.25
N PHE A 43 -15.34 6.72 -2.29
CA PHE A 43 -14.17 7.63 -2.23
C PHE A 43 -14.17 8.66 -1.09
N ASP A 44 -15.32 9.19 -0.69
CA ASP A 44 -15.49 10.21 0.35
C ASP A 44 -16.00 9.66 1.69
N ALA A 45 -15.99 8.33 1.87
CA ALA A 45 -16.24 7.70 3.16
C ALA A 45 -15.06 7.92 4.13
N PRO A 46 -15.27 7.80 5.45
CA PRO A 46 -14.19 7.77 6.41
C PRO A 46 -13.15 6.70 6.07
N SER A 47 -11.87 7.06 6.17
CA SER A 47 -10.77 6.13 5.92
C SER A 47 -10.66 5.10 7.05
N VAL A 48 -10.52 3.82 6.70
CA VAL A 48 -10.24 2.75 7.69
C VAL A 48 -8.73 2.55 7.90
N LEU A 49 -7.92 2.97 6.92
CA LEU A 49 -6.46 3.06 6.99
C LEU A 49 -6.04 4.51 6.69
N GLY A 50 -5.08 5.05 7.43
CA GLY A 50 -4.80 6.50 7.46
C GLY A 50 -3.31 6.87 7.52
N ARG A 51 -2.42 5.91 7.28
CA ARG A 51 -0.96 6.11 7.42
C ARG A 51 -0.39 7.16 6.47
N LEU A 52 -1.11 7.47 5.38
CA LEU A 52 -0.78 8.59 4.49
C LEU A 52 -0.68 9.93 5.24
N LEU A 53 -1.54 10.17 6.24
CA LEU A 53 -1.63 11.46 6.95
C LEU A 53 -0.94 11.44 8.32
N ASP A 54 -0.90 10.28 8.98
CA ASP A 54 -0.29 10.09 10.29
C ASP A 54 0.48 8.76 10.31
N ALA A 55 1.80 8.81 10.54
CA ALA A 55 2.65 7.62 10.51
C ALA A 55 2.26 6.53 11.53
N GLU A 56 1.55 6.91 12.60
CA GLU A 56 1.08 6.02 13.66
C GLU A 56 -0.36 5.49 13.41
N ALA A 57 -1.03 5.95 12.35
CA ALA A 57 -2.35 5.47 11.99
C ALA A 57 -2.33 4.04 11.41
N GLY A 58 -3.52 3.42 11.38
CA GLY A 58 -3.70 2.07 10.87
C GLY A 58 -3.25 1.90 9.41
N HIS A 59 -2.62 0.76 9.14
CA HIS A 59 -2.20 0.28 7.82
C HIS A 59 -2.22 -1.24 7.81
N TRP A 60 -2.17 -1.84 6.62
CA TRP A 60 -1.96 -3.27 6.45
C TRP A 60 -0.75 -3.47 5.54
N SER A 61 0.16 -4.39 5.86
CA SER A 61 1.37 -4.59 5.05
C SER A 61 1.72 -6.05 4.86
N LEU A 62 2.28 -6.34 3.68
CA LEU A 62 2.86 -7.62 3.33
C LEU A 62 4.13 -7.38 2.49
N ALA A 63 5.27 -7.77 3.05
CA ALA A 63 6.57 -7.66 2.39
C ALA A 63 7.54 -8.69 2.97
N PRO A 64 8.65 -9.02 2.27
CA PRO A 64 9.73 -9.78 2.86
C PRO A 64 10.28 -9.10 4.12
N ALA A 65 10.60 -9.89 5.14
CA ALA A 65 11.32 -9.38 6.32
C ALA A 65 12.77 -8.97 5.99
N ALA A 66 13.35 -9.53 4.92
CA ALA A 66 14.68 -9.18 4.46
C ALA A 66 14.67 -7.89 3.62
N GLN A 67 15.79 -7.17 3.60
CA GLN A 67 15.98 -6.05 2.69
C GLN A 67 15.75 -6.49 1.25
N SER A 68 15.02 -5.67 0.50
CA SER A 68 14.64 -5.99 -0.87
C SER A 68 14.66 -4.77 -1.78
N ARG A 69 14.92 -5.01 -3.06
CA ARG A 69 14.65 -4.05 -4.13
C ARG A 69 13.24 -4.29 -4.66
N THR A 70 12.48 -3.21 -4.82
CA THR A 70 11.10 -3.26 -5.31
C THR A 70 11.01 -2.87 -6.79
N GLN A 71 10.29 -3.67 -7.57
CA GLN A 71 9.82 -3.31 -8.91
C GLN A 71 8.29 -3.41 -8.93
N ARG A 72 7.62 -2.51 -9.66
CA ARG A 72 6.16 -2.46 -9.73
C ARG A 72 5.68 -2.26 -11.15
N SER A 73 4.55 -2.87 -11.46
CA SER A 73 3.80 -2.67 -12.70
C SER A 73 2.33 -2.98 -12.48
N TYR A 74 1.45 -2.28 -13.18
CA TYR A 74 0.08 -2.74 -13.33
C TYR A 74 0.01 -3.96 -14.25
N VAL A 75 -0.91 -4.88 -13.97
CA VAL A 75 -1.09 -6.09 -14.79
C VAL A 75 -2.03 -5.76 -15.95
N GLY A 76 -1.48 -5.73 -17.17
CA GLY A 76 -2.23 -5.35 -18.37
C GLY A 76 -2.86 -3.97 -18.24
N ASP A 77 -4.05 -3.81 -18.81
CA ASP A 77 -4.84 -2.57 -18.75
C ASP A 77 -5.79 -2.57 -17.55
N SER A 78 -5.26 -2.81 -16.34
CA SER A 78 -6.04 -2.87 -15.10
C SER A 78 -5.41 -2.09 -13.96
N LEU A 79 -6.17 -1.89 -12.88
CA LEU A 79 -5.66 -1.36 -11.61
C LEU A 79 -5.18 -2.47 -10.66
N VAL A 80 -4.87 -3.66 -11.16
CA VAL A 80 -4.22 -4.72 -10.37
C VAL A 80 -2.72 -4.46 -10.31
N LEU A 81 -2.19 -4.27 -9.11
CA LEU A 81 -0.79 -3.97 -8.90
C LEU A 81 0.01 -5.26 -8.71
N ARG A 82 1.08 -5.43 -9.49
CA ARG A 82 2.12 -6.43 -9.24
C ARG A 82 3.33 -5.75 -8.63
N THR A 83 3.73 -6.22 -7.45
CA THR A 83 4.95 -5.80 -6.75
C THR A 83 5.91 -6.98 -6.66
N VAL A 84 7.10 -6.84 -7.24
CA VAL A 84 8.17 -7.84 -7.14
C VAL A 84 9.22 -7.36 -6.15
N PHE A 85 9.39 -8.10 -5.06
CA PHE A 85 10.46 -7.88 -4.10
C PHE A 85 11.62 -8.83 -4.40
N SER A 86 12.81 -8.29 -4.64
CA SER A 86 14.04 -9.07 -4.81
C SER A 86 14.92 -8.94 -3.57
N THR A 87 15.12 -10.05 -2.85
CA THR A 87 16.04 -10.15 -1.71
C THR A 87 17.37 -10.77 -2.15
N ALA A 88 18.35 -10.89 -1.24
CA ALA A 88 19.59 -11.61 -1.51
C ALA A 88 19.40 -13.12 -1.75
N SER A 89 18.30 -13.71 -1.26
CA SER A 89 18.05 -15.15 -1.31
C SER A 89 17.00 -15.58 -2.33
N GLY A 90 16.27 -14.64 -2.93
CA GLY A 90 15.23 -14.95 -3.91
C GLY A 90 14.31 -13.79 -4.22
N GLN A 91 13.19 -14.11 -4.85
CA GLN A 91 12.15 -13.12 -5.19
C GLN A 91 10.78 -13.60 -4.73
N VAL A 92 9.94 -12.67 -4.33
CA VAL A 92 8.51 -12.90 -4.11
C VAL A 92 7.71 -11.87 -4.89
N THR A 93 6.61 -12.32 -5.48
CA THR A 93 5.65 -11.44 -6.17
C THR A 93 4.42 -11.31 -5.29
N LEU A 94 4.07 -10.07 -4.94
CA LEU A 94 2.80 -9.68 -4.35
C LEU A 94 1.88 -9.13 -5.45
N THR A 95 0.62 -9.54 -5.43
CA THR A 95 -0.41 -9.01 -6.34
C THR A 95 -1.54 -8.44 -5.50
N ASP A 96 -1.75 -7.13 -5.61
CA ASP A 96 -2.79 -6.40 -4.89
C ASP A 96 -3.90 -6.02 -5.86
N ALA A 97 -5.15 -6.31 -5.50
CA ALA A 97 -6.33 -5.94 -6.26
C ALA A 97 -7.42 -5.48 -5.29
N LEU A 98 -8.16 -4.43 -5.67
CA LEU A 98 -9.36 -4.03 -4.96
C LEU A 98 -10.56 -4.55 -5.75
N GLY A 99 -11.18 -5.61 -5.23
CA GLY A 99 -12.44 -6.14 -5.72
C GLY A 99 -13.44 -6.17 -4.57
N LEU A 100 -14.52 -5.40 -4.69
CA LEU A 100 -15.70 -5.64 -3.86
C LEU A 100 -16.53 -6.71 -4.57
N GLU A 101 -16.82 -7.80 -3.87
CA GLU A 101 -17.85 -8.77 -4.25
C GLU A 101 -19.16 -8.02 -4.58
N HIS A 102 -19.91 -8.49 -5.57
CA HIS A 102 -21.31 -8.07 -5.71
C HIS A 102 -22.04 -8.60 -4.47
N GLY A 103 -22.78 -7.71 -3.79
CA GLY A 103 -23.49 -8.03 -2.54
C GLY A 103 -24.46 -9.20 -2.63
#